data_AF-A0AB37QU13-F1
#
_entry.id   AF-A0AB37QU13-F1
#
_cell.length_a   1.000
_cell.length_b   1.000
_cell.length_c   1.000
_cell.angle_alpha   90.00
_cell.angle_beta   90.00
_cell.angle_gamma   90.00
#
_symmetry.space_group_name_H-M   'P 1'
#
loop_
_entity.id
_entity.type
_entity.pdbx_description
1 polymer ?
#
loop_
_entity_poly.entity_id
_entity_poly.type
_entity_poly.pdbx_seq_one_letter_code
_entity_poly.pdbx_strand_id
1 'polypeptide(L)'
;MIDRGSLIKKGRAIRASEAAFSLIDAVPPAVADPGTTAIWEQALTMIEQGTLTLDDFIARQSTWITRLVEQYKGTTLSITVPEGPECPLCRAKMSQRKGSSGMFWACTRYPECKGTVNIEQKKKKSSSKSAKPQARTASGG
;
A
#
# COMPACT_ATOMS: atom_id res chain seq x y z
N MET A 1 2.97 0.30 8.45
CA MET A 1 2.24 -0.36 7.33
C MET A 1 1.00 0.40 6.87
N ILE A 2 0.15 0.92 7.76
CA ILE A 2 -1.04 1.70 7.37
C ILE A 2 -0.66 3.01 6.66
N ASP A 3 0.36 3.72 7.15
CA ASP A 3 0.79 5.00 6.54
C ASP A 3 1.47 4.84 5.18
N ARG A 4 1.98 3.64 4.87
CA ARG A 4 2.55 3.30 3.56
C ARG A 4 1.47 2.86 2.55
N GLY A 5 0.20 2.88 2.93
CA GLY A 5 -0.93 2.45 2.08
C GLY A 5 -1.03 0.93 1.89
N SER A 6 -0.19 0.14 2.57
CA SER A 6 -0.19 -1.33 2.46
C SER A 6 -1.36 -1.99 3.20
N LEU A 7 -1.93 -1.30 4.20
CA LEU A 7 -3.08 -1.78 4.98
C LEU A 7 -4.23 -0.75 4.96
N ILE A 8 -5.44 -1.22 4.73
CA ILE A 8 -6.70 -0.48 4.71
C ILE A 8 -7.55 -0.94 5.91
N LYS A 9 -8.06 0.01 6.71
CA LYS A 9 -9.01 -0.28 7.79
C LYS A 9 -10.45 -0.24 7.26
N LYS A 10 -11.21 -1.34 7.44
CA LYS A 10 -12.67 -1.38 7.27
C LYS A 10 -13.30 -1.70 8.63
N GLY A 11 -13.72 -0.66 9.36
CA GLY A 11 -14.23 -0.80 10.73
C GLY A 11 -13.14 -1.32 11.68
N ARG A 12 -13.40 -2.42 12.39
CA ARG A 12 -12.42 -3.10 13.28
C ARG A 12 -11.47 -4.05 12.54
N ALA A 13 -11.71 -4.33 11.26
CA ALA A 13 -10.88 -5.24 10.47
C ALA A 13 -9.78 -4.49 9.69
N ILE A 14 -8.61 -5.13 9.58
CA ILE A 14 -7.48 -4.68 8.76
C ILE A 14 -7.41 -5.58 7.52
N ARG A 15 -7.28 -4.97 6.33
CA ARG A 15 -7.07 -5.67 5.06
C ARG A 15 -5.85 -5.13 4.34
N ALA A 16 -5.07 -5.98 3.67
CA ALA A 16 -4.04 -5.53 2.74
C ALA A 16 -4.68 -4.87 1.51
N SER A 17 -4.02 -3.86 0.94
CA SER A 17 -4.43 -3.25 -0.33
C SER A 17 -4.03 -4.13 -1.52
N GLU A 18 -4.67 -3.96 -2.68
CA GLU A 18 -4.27 -4.68 -3.92
C GLU A 18 -2.81 -4.42 -4.29
N ALA A 19 -2.35 -3.17 -4.13
CA ALA A 19 -0.95 -2.82 -4.33
C ALA A 19 0.00 -3.54 -3.35
N ALA A 20 -0.45 -3.82 -2.12
CA ALA A 20 0.36 -4.60 -1.17
C ALA A 20 0.46 -6.06 -1.57
N PHE A 21 -0.63 -6.66 -2.08
CA PHE A 21 -0.59 -8.01 -2.64
C PHE A 21 0.35 -8.09 -3.84
N SER A 22 0.19 -7.18 -4.83
CA SER A 22 1.08 -7.16 -6.00
C SER A 22 2.54 -6.92 -5.62
N LEU A 23 2.82 -6.15 -4.57
CA LEU A 23 4.19 -5.96 -4.08
C LEU A 23 4.76 -7.24 -3.46
N ILE A 24 3.97 -7.97 -2.66
CA ILE A 24 4.41 -9.24 -2.08
C ILE A 24 4.63 -10.29 -3.18
N ASP A 25 3.71 -10.38 -4.14
CA ASP A 25 3.83 -11.30 -5.29
C ASP A 25 5.03 -10.99 -6.19
N ALA A 26 5.45 -9.72 -6.23
CA ALA A 26 6.58 -9.26 -7.02
C ALA A 26 7.94 -9.56 -6.38
N VAL A 27 7.99 -9.82 -5.07
CA VAL A 27 9.23 -10.07 -4.33
C VAL A 27 9.62 -11.55 -4.49
N PRO A 28 10.92 -11.88 -4.68
CA PRO A 28 11.36 -13.25 -4.74
C PRO A 28 10.86 -14.07 -3.53
N PRO A 29 10.35 -15.31 -3.73
CA PRO A 29 9.79 -16.11 -2.63
C PRO A 29 10.74 -16.25 -1.45
N ALA A 30 12.04 -16.39 -1.70
CA ALA A 30 13.07 -16.48 -0.68
C ALA A 30 13.16 -15.25 0.24
N VAL A 31 12.68 -14.08 -0.20
CA VAL A 31 12.67 -12.85 0.60
C VAL A 31 11.32 -12.67 1.31
N ALA A 32 10.23 -13.17 0.73
CA ALA A 32 8.90 -13.12 1.34
C ALA A 32 8.64 -14.25 2.35
N ASP A 33 9.48 -15.29 2.35
CA ASP A 33 9.34 -16.46 3.21
C ASP A 33 9.68 -16.15 4.67
N PRO A 34 8.81 -16.49 5.64
CA PRO A 34 9.07 -16.25 7.06
C PRO A 34 10.24 -17.08 7.61
N GLY A 35 10.61 -18.19 6.98
CA GLY A 35 11.79 -18.99 7.35
C GLY A 35 13.10 -18.25 7.13
N THR A 36 13.18 -17.37 6.12
CA THR A 36 14.35 -16.50 5.91
C THR A 36 14.58 -15.56 7.09
N THR A 37 13.51 -15.01 7.67
CA THR A 37 13.60 -14.19 8.90
C THR A 37 14.14 -15.00 10.06
N ALA A 38 13.68 -16.26 10.24
CA ALA A 38 14.17 -17.13 11.31
C ALA A 38 15.68 -17.44 11.17
N ILE A 39 16.16 -17.66 9.93
CA ILE A 39 17.59 -17.87 9.65
C ILE A 39 18.41 -16.64 10.03
N TRP A 40 17.90 -15.43 9.77
CA TRP A 40 18.60 -14.20 10.12
C TRP A 40 18.63 -13.98 11.63
N GLU A 41 17.52 -14.19 12.32
CA GLU A 41 17.47 -14.11 13.79
C GLU A 41 18.49 -15.07 14.43
N GLN A 42 18.57 -16.31 13.91
CA GLN A 42 19.58 -17.27 14.36
C GLN A 42 21.01 -16.78 14.09
N ALA A 43 21.28 -16.22 12.90
CA ALA A 43 22.59 -15.65 12.58
C ALA A 43 22.96 -14.47 13.50
N LEU A 44 21.99 -13.64 13.87
CA LEU A 44 22.18 -12.55 14.83
C LEU A 44 22.53 -13.08 16.23
N THR A 45 21.87 -14.16 16.68
CA THR A 45 22.24 -14.85 17.92
C THR A 45 23.66 -15.41 17.86
N MET A 46 24.07 -16.00 16.73
CA MET A 46 25.44 -16.51 16.56
C MET A 46 26.49 -15.41 16.63
N ILE A 47 26.18 -14.22 16.11
CA ILE A 47 27.03 -13.03 16.21
C ILE A 47 27.15 -12.56 17.66
N GLU A 48 26.03 -12.49 18.39
CA GLU A 48 26.02 -12.13 19.81
C GLU A 48 26.88 -13.09 20.65
N GLN A 49 26.84 -14.39 20.31
CA GLN A 49 27.64 -15.44 20.97
C GLN A 49 29.10 -15.49 20.48
N GLY A 50 29.48 -14.69 19.49
CA GLY A 50 30.83 -14.66 18.92
C GLY A 50 31.20 -15.88 18.07
N THR A 51 30.22 -16.72 17.69
CA THR A 51 30.43 -17.90 16.85
C THR A 51 30.37 -17.60 15.34
N LEU A 52 29.89 -16.41 14.99
CA LEU A 52 29.90 -15.86 13.63
C LEU A 52 30.36 -14.40 13.71
N THR A 53 31.24 -13.97 12.80
CA THR A 53 31.63 -12.56 12.74
C THR A 53 30.61 -11.75 11.94
N LEU A 54 30.49 -10.46 12.27
CA LEU A 54 29.64 -9.54 11.49
C LEU A 54 30.10 -9.48 10.02
N ASP A 55 31.42 -9.46 9.78
CA ASP A 55 31.97 -9.39 8.43
C ASP A 55 31.63 -10.63 7.60
N ASP A 56 31.73 -11.82 8.18
CA ASP A 56 31.33 -13.07 7.52
C ASP A 56 29.83 -13.08 7.18
N PHE A 57 29.00 -12.58 8.09
CA PHE A 57 27.57 -12.45 7.85
C PHE A 57 27.29 -11.49 6.69
N ILE A 58 27.86 -10.28 6.72
CA ILE A 58 27.66 -9.27 5.67
C ILE A 58 28.17 -9.77 4.30
N ALA A 59 29.29 -10.48 4.26
CA ALA A 59 29.82 -11.05 3.02
C ALA A 59 28.87 -12.10 2.41
N ARG A 60 28.28 -12.96 3.25
CA ARG A 60 27.27 -13.95 2.83
C ARG A 60 26.02 -13.27 2.28
N GLN A 61 25.50 -12.27 3.00
CA GLN A 61 24.31 -11.52 2.59
C GLN A 61 24.54 -10.78 1.28
N SER A 62 25.70 -10.13 1.12
CA SER A 62 26.07 -9.40 -0.09
C SER A 62 26.14 -10.31 -1.31
N THR A 63 26.71 -11.51 -1.16
CA THR A 63 26.77 -12.52 -2.21
C THR A 63 25.37 -12.99 -2.61
N TRP A 64 24.52 -13.26 -1.63
CA TRP A 64 23.16 -13.73 -1.86
C TRP A 64 22.28 -12.67 -2.54
N ILE A 65 22.30 -11.42 -2.06
CA ILE A 65 21.57 -10.30 -2.66
C ILE A 65 22.03 -10.05 -4.09
N THR A 66 23.34 -10.07 -4.35
CA THR A 66 23.87 -9.84 -5.71
C THR A 66 23.34 -10.90 -6.69
N ARG A 67 23.31 -12.17 -6.28
CA ARG A 67 22.75 -13.25 -7.11
C ARG A 67 21.25 -13.10 -7.32
N LEU A 68 20.51 -12.73 -6.28
CA LEU A 68 19.08 -12.46 -6.39
C LEU A 68 18.79 -11.31 -7.36
N VAL A 69 19.54 -10.20 -7.28
CA VAL A 69 19.37 -9.09 -8.21
C VAL A 69 19.63 -9.56 -9.64
N GLU A 70 20.73 -10.28 -9.89
CA GLU A 70 21.05 -10.81 -11.22
C GLU A 70 19.91 -11.67 -11.81
N GLN A 71 19.35 -12.57 -10.99
CA GLN A 71 18.29 -13.47 -11.40
C GLN A 71 17.00 -12.75 -11.82
N TYR A 72 16.69 -11.61 -11.19
CA TYR A 72 15.45 -10.87 -11.42
C TYR A 72 15.63 -9.60 -12.27
N LYS A 73 16.85 -9.32 -12.79
CA LYS A 73 17.12 -8.16 -13.66
C LYS A 73 16.23 -8.09 -14.90
N GLY A 74 15.80 -9.23 -15.43
CA GLY A 74 14.93 -9.31 -16.61
C GLY A 74 13.43 -9.40 -16.30
N THR A 75 13.05 -9.46 -15.03
CA THR A 75 11.65 -9.67 -14.64
C THR A 75 10.86 -8.37 -14.80
N THR A 76 9.80 -8.40 -15.61
CA THR A 76 8.88 -7.26 -15.74
C THR A 76 7.79 -7.37 -14.68
N LEU A 77 7.73 -6.40 -13.77
CA LEU A 77 6.71 -6.34 -12.73
C LEU A 77 5.47 -5.59 -13.24
N SER A 78 4.31 -6.24 -13.20
CA SER A 78 3.01 -5.61 -13.46
C SER A 78 2.33 -5.24 -12.15
N ILE A 79 2.63 -4.06 -11.62
CA ILE A 79 1.98 -3.54 -10.42
C ILE A 79 0.71 -2.79 -10.85
N THR A 80 -0.46 -3.37 -10.56
CA THR A 80 -1.75 -2.72 -10.83
C THR A 80 -1.96 -1.59 -9.81
N VAL A 81 -1.67 -0.36 -10.22
CA VAL A 81 -2.01 0.84 -9.46
C VAL A 81 -3.32 1.40 -10.02
N PRO A 82 -4.29 1.83 -9.17
CA PRO A 82 -5.53 2.42 -9.66
C PRO A 82 -5.24 3.58 -10.63
N GLU A 83 -5.73 3.47 -11.87
CA GLU A 83 -5.51 4.48 -12.89
C GLU A 83 -6.21 5.79 -12.50
N GLY A 84 -5.44 6.87 -12.44
CA GLY A 84 -5.94 8.22 -12.19
C GLY A 84 -6.33 8.96 -13.46
N PRO A 85 -7.02 10.10 -13.33
CA PRO A 85 -7.31 10.98 -14.46
C PRO A 85 -6.00 11.48 -15.09
N GLU A 86 -6.07 11.93 -16.34
CA GLU A 86 -4.97 12.63 -16.98
C GLU A 86 -4.66 13.95 -16.25
N CYS A 87 -3.38 14.29 -16.15
CA CYS A 87 -2.97 15.55 -15.56
C CYS A 87 -3.50 16.73 -16.37
N PRO A 88 -4.21 17.70 -15.76
CA PRO A 88 -4.80 18.82 -16.49
C PRO A 88 -3.74 19.77 -17.09
N LEU A 89 -2.51 19.76 -16.56
CA LEU A 89 -1.43 20.63 -17.04
C LEU A 89 -0.63 20.01 -18.17
N CYS A 90 -0.48 18.69 -18.18
CA CYS A 90 0.56 18.04 -18.96
C CYS A 90 0.16 16.69 -19.56
N ARG A 91 -1.09 16.25 -19.33
CA ARG A 91 -1.71 15.00 -19.80
C ARG A 91 -1.00 13.69 -19.41
N ALA A 92 0.06 13.75 -18.60
CA ALA A 92 0.67 12.56 -18.03
C ALA A 92 -0.26 11.88 -17.02
N LYS A 93 -0.05 10.58 -16.75
CA LYS A 93 -0.79 9.84 -15.72
C LYS A 93 -0.66 10.52 -14.34
N MET A 94 -1.65 10.32 -13.48
CA MET A 94 -1.64 10.79 -12.10
C MET A 94 -1.68 9.63 -11.10
N SER A 95 -1.00 9.79 -9.97
CA SER A 95 -0.94 8.83 -8.85
C SER A 95 -1.67 9.37 -7.62
N GLN A 96 -2.37 8.53 -6.84
CA GLN A 96 -2.96 8.97 -5.58
C GLN A 96 -1.87 9.26 -4.54
N ARG A 97 -2.00 10.39 -3.85
CA ARG A 97 -1.16 10.79 -2.73
C ARG A 97 -2.03 11.25 -1.58
N LYS A 98 -1.51 11.13 -0.35
CA LYS A 98 -2.17 11.59 0.87
C LYS A 98 -1.71 13.02 1.19
N GLY A 99 -2.65 13.94 1.28
CA GLY A 99 -2.44 15.31 1.76
C GLY A 99 -3.16 15.56 3.08
N SER A 100 -3.07 16.79 3.59
CA SER A 100 -3.76 17.24 4.81
C SER A 100 -5.29 17.13 4.69
N SER A 101 -5.84 17.40 3.51
CA SER A 101 -7.28 17.37 3.23
C SER A 101 -7.82 16.00 2.79
N GLY A 102 -6.98 14.95 2.76
CA GLY A 102 -7.35 13.62 2.28
C GLY A 102 -6.54 13.16 1.06
N MET A 103 -7.05 12.15 0.36
CA MET A 103 -6.40 11.64 -0.85
C MET A 103 -6.64 12.58 -2.04
N PHE A 104 -5.62 12.80 -2.85
CA PHE A 104 -5.68 13.58 -4.08
C PHE A 104 -4.82 12.92 -5.16
N TRP A 105 -5.12 13.18 -6.43
CA TRP A 105 -4.28 12.79 -7.55
C TRP A 105 -3.15 13.80 -7.73
N ALA A 106 -1.91 13.33 -7.83
CA ALA A 106 -0.72 14.12 -8.16
C ALA A 106 -0.10 13.63 -9.46
N CYS A 107 0.39 14.56 -10.30
CA CYS A 107 1.09 14.23 -11.53
C CYS A 107 2.31 13.33 -11.26
N THR A 108 2.52 12.31 -12.09
CA THR A 108 3.69 11.42 -11.99
C THR A 108 5.00 12.11 -12.36
N ARG A 109 4.96 13.22 -13.10
CA ARG A 109 6.12 14.06 -13.48
C ARG A 109 6.43 15.14 -12.45
N TYR A 110 6.20 14.92 -11.17
CA TYR A 110 6.62 15.88 -10.14
C TYR A 110 8.11 15.64 -9.82
N PRO A 111 8.95 16.69 -9.68
CA PRO A 111 8.61 18.11 -9.49
C PRO A 111 8.40 18.95 -10.76
N GLU A 112 8.64 18.40 -11.95
CA GLU A 112 8.57 19.11 -13.24
C GLU A 112 7.15 19.59 -13.60
N CYS A 113 6.13 18.90 -13.09
CA CYS A 113 4.73 19.25 -13.21
C CYS A 113 4.03 19.15 -11.84
N LYS A 114 3.46 20.27 -11.38
CA LYS A 114 2.75 20.38 -10.09
C LYS A 114 1.24 20.17 -10.19
N GLY A 115 0.76 19.52 -11.25
CA GLY A 115 -0.68 19.28 -11.44
C GLY A 115 -1.26 18.36 -10.36
N THR A 116 -2.35 18.79 -9.74
CA THR A 116 -3.10 18.03 -8.72
C THR A 116 -4.61 18.05 -9.01
N VAL A 117 -5.32 17.00 -8.62
CA VAL A 117 -6.78 16.89 -8.73
C VAL A 117 -7.34 16.27 -7.45
N ASN A 118 -8.35 16.88 -6.84
CA ASN A 118 -8.98 16.32 -5.63
C ASN A 118 -9.83 15.09 -5.96
N ILE A 119 -9.83 14.10 -5.07
CA ILE A 119 -10.71 12.93 -5.19
C ILE A 119 -12.03 13.29 -4.50
N GLU A 120 -13.07 13.61 -5.28
CA GLU A 120 -14.41 13.81 -4.73
C GLU A 120 -14.93 12.49 -4.14
N GLN A 121 -14.96 12.40 -2.82
CA GLN A 121 -15.67 11.31 -2.14
C GLN A 121 -17.17 11.53 -2.32
N LYS A 122 -17.77 10.92 -3.36
CA LYS A 122 -19.22 10.72 -3.39
C LYS A 122 -19.59 9.86 -2.18
N LYS A 123 -19.98 10.50 -1.07
CA LYS A 123 -20.77 9.87 -0.01
C LYS A 123 -21.95 9.20 -0.71
N LYS A 124 -21.97 7.86 -0.77
CA LYS A 124 -23.20 7.12 -1.06
C LYS A 124 -24.21 7.59 0.00
N LYS A 125 -25.15 8.45 -0.40
CA LYS A 125 -26.30 8.82 0.41
C LYS A 125 -27.07 7.52 0.66
N SER A 126 -26.94 6.96 1.85
CA SER A 126 -27.87 5.96 2.36
C SER A 126 -29.24 6.60 2.41
N SER A 127 -30.11 6.22 1.48
CA SER A 127 -31.52 6.56 1.49
C SER A 127 -32.19 5.87 2.69
N SER A 128 -32.13 6.48 3.87
CA SER A 128 -33.00 6.13 4.98
C SER A 128 -34.39 6.69 4.67
N LYS A 129 -35.29 5.85 4.14
CA LYS A 129 -36.73 6.10 4.19
C LYS A 129 -37.16 6.05 5.65
N SER A 130 -37.19 7.21 6.30
CA SER A 130 -37.88 7.38 7.59
C SER A 130 -39.38 7.38 7.31
N ALA A 131 -40.03 6.24 7.54
CA ALA A 131 -41.47 6.20 7.73
C ALA A 131 -41.79 6.94 9.03
N LYS A 132 -42.45 8.10 8.91
CA LYS A 132 -42.99 8.88 10.02
C LYS A 132 -44.44 8.45 10.21
N PRO A 133 -44.85 7.86 11.35
CA PRO A 133 -46.26 7.78 11.70
C PRO A 133 -46.69 9.15 12.23
N GLN A 134 -47.57 9.83 11.51
CA GLN A 134 -48.25 11.03 12.02
C GLN A 134 -49.46 10.58 12.83
N ALA A 135 -49.42 10.86 14.13
CA ALA A 135 -50.62 10.95 14.96
C ALA A 135 -51.46 12.16 14.51
N ARG A 136 -52.77 11.98 14.39
CA ARG A 136 -53.75 13.05 14.35
C ARG A 136 -54.84 12.76 15.37
N THR A 137 -55.06 13.73 16.24
CA THR A 137 -56.08 13.79 17.28
C THR A 137 -57.36 14.47 16.78
N ALA A 138 -58.47 14.11 17.44
CA ALA A 138 -59.69 14.88 17.76
C ALA A 138 -60.86 15.07 16.75
N SER A 139 -62.00 14.48 17.14
CA SER A 139 -63.33 15.08 17.43
C SER A 139 -64.19 15.77 16.34
N GLY A 140 -65.47 15.39 16.30
CA GLY A 140 -66.60 16.28 15.96
C GLY A 140 -67.58 15.74 14.93
N GLY A 141 -68.77 15.29 15.38
CA GLY A 141 -69.91 14.86 14.58
C GLY A 141 -70.92 14.10 15.42
#